data_AF-K7M849-F1
#
_entry.id   AF-K7M849-F1
#
_cell.length_a   1.000
_cell.length_b   1.000
_cell.length_c   1.000
_cell.angle_alpha   90.00
_cell.angle_beta   90.00
_cell.angle_gamma   90.00
#
_symmetry.space_group_name_H-M   'P 1'
#
loop_
_entity.id
_entity.type
_entity.pdbx_description
1 polymer ?
#
loop_
_entity_poly.entity_id
_entity_poly.type
_entity_poly.pdbx_seq_one_letter_code
_entity_poly.pdbx_strand_id
1 'polypeptide(L)'
;MMPQLMTCIRALQQGNSNVTNMLSKLVKEYLEDNSKPVVIDRNFVIDALPSGKINDLRKNIKLVMGVGFAKECYEVYCNWRRESLKECLINLLGLPEINVEEKSRLLEFENYILRRRIEAIQVALGTLIPSERRLCDSVFQGFSYVADLCFTDICRGTSIQLLNIAVVFARASPSYWRWFEIIGMFEAWRDEIPEFQSLFPESVVKKAMAIHDELGEASRDIFMKVINMIFHNPEAKIMVRAMDGKIKIDRIMKRLERKLVAESKHLGERRYFFMMNSWRLVELCAEKSGLDVDCFKKYTAKIQQNLKLYQRSSWNVVLDLLKLENDDRFVEPNANAESMKDKLKLFNNHFKDLCSIQSRWAAFDMQLREQIIMSLENILLPAYGNFIGRFQNILGKHSYEYIKYGMFDIQDQINHLFLETKPMSQRLLKFVSQVCSSKNTYV
;
A
#
# COMPACT_ATOMS: atom_id res chain seq x y z
N MET A 1 28.69 27.53 -35.90
CA MET A 1 28.43 27.22 -34.47
C MET A 1 27.03 26.65 -34.23
N MET A 2 25.94 27.34 -34.57
CA MET A 2 24.58 26.77 -34.42
C MET A 2 24.36 25.40 -35.12
N PRO A 3 24.89 25.15 -36.34
CA PRO A 3 24.80 23.81 -36.95
C PRO A 3 25.51 22.70 -36.16
N GLN A 4 26.61 23.02 -35.46
CA GLN A 4 27.35 22.07 -34.62
C GLN A 4 26.55 21.75 -33.35
N LEU A 5 25.97 22.78 -32.71
CA LEU A 5 25.04 22.60 -31.58
C LEU A 5 23.86 21.70 -31.96
N MET A 6 23.22 21.96 -33.11
CA MET A 6 22.13 21.13 -33.61
C MET A 6 22.57 19.68 -33.88
N THR A 7 23.78 19.48 -34.38
CA THR A 7 24.33 18.14 -34.61
C THR A 7 24.56 17.39 -33.30
N CYS A 8 25.13 18.05 -32.29
CA CYS A 8 25.29 17.49 -30.94
C CYS A 8 23.93 17.11 -30.32
N ILE A 9 22.93 17.97 -30.46
CA ILE A 9 21.58 17.72 -29.93
C ILE A 9 20.91 16.54 -30.63
N ARG A 10 20.97 16.44 -31.96
CA ARG A 10 20.46 15.27 -32.70
C ARG A 10 21.14 13.96 -32.27
N ALA A 11 22.45 14.02 -32.01
CA ALA A 11 23.19 12.86 -31.52
C ALA A 11 22.78 12.43 -30.10
N LEU A 12 22.33 13.38 -29.27
CA LEU A 12 21.82 13.12 -27.92
C LEU A 12 20.34 12.68 -27.92
N GLN A 13 19.53 13.15 -28.88
CA GLN A 13 18.15 12.69 -29.09
C GLN A 13 18.07 11.17 -29.30
N GLN A 14 19.06 10.57 -29.97
CA GLN A 14 19.15 9.11 -30.12
C GLN A 14 19.31 8.36 -28.78
N GLY A 15 19.77 9.05 -27.73
CA GLY A 15 19.88 8.49 -26.37
C GLY A 15 18.58 8.56 -25.56
N ASN A 16 17.54 9.25 -26.03
CA ASN A 16 16.26 9.33 -25.32
C ASN A 16 15.61 7.95 -25.13
N SER A 17 15.80 7.03 -26.09
CA SER A 17 15.33 5.64 -25.97
C SER A 17 15.94 4.93 -24.77
N ASN A 18 17.21 5.21 -24.42
CA ASN A 18 17.85 4.65 -23.24
C ASN A 18 17.22 5.19 -21.94
N VAL A 19 16.91 6.48 -21.90
CA VAL A 19 16.20 7.11 -20.76
C VAL A 19 14.85 6.42 -20.56
N THR A 20 14.07 6.28 -21.63
CA THR A 20 12.76 5.60 -21.61
C THR A 20 12.85 4.13 -21.16
N ASN A 21 13.85 3.40 -21.63
CA ASN A 21 14.07 2.00 -21.24
C ASN A 21 14.45 1.87 -19.75
N MET A 22 15.33 2.75 -19.26
CA MET A 22 15.67 2.81 -17.84
C MET A 22 14.46 3.17 -16.98
N LEU A 23 13.60 4.10 -17.44
CA LEU A 23 12.37 4.47 -16.73
C LEU A 23 11.40 3.30 -16.64
N SER A 24 11.22 2.58 -17.74
CA SER A 24 10.35 1.40 -17.77
C SER A 24 10.82 0.31 -16.80
N LYS A 25 12.15 0.12 -16.68
CA LYS A 25 12.73 -0.81 -15.71
C LYS A 25 12.49 -0.34 -14.28
N LEU A 26 12.73 0.95 -13.98
CA LEU A 26 12.49 1.55 -12.67
C LEU A 26 11.02 1.37 -12.24
N VAL A 27 10.07 1.68 -13.13
CA VAL A 27 8.63 1.50 -12.85
C VAL A 27 8.28 0.04 -12.59
N LYS A 28 8.91 -0.91 -13.31
CA LYS A 28 8.69 -2.34 -13.09
C LYS A 28 9.19 -2.81 -11.72
N GLU A 29 10.37 -2.35 -11.30
CA GLU A 29 10.92 -2.63 -9.97
C GLU A 29 10.00 -2.06 -8.87
N TYR A 30 9.46 -0.85 -9.06
CA TYR A 30 8.47 -0.26 -8.15
C TYR A 30 7.19 -1.10 -8.03
N LEU A 31 6.72 -1.68 -9.14
CA LEU A 31 5.50 -2.51 -9.19
C LEU A 31 5.64 -3.84 -8.45
N GLU A 32 6.85 -4.41 -8.43
CA GLU A 32 7.09 -5.73 -7.84
C GLU A 32 7.28 -5.66 -6.32
N ASP A 33 7.86 -4.57 -5.78
CA ASP A 33 8.28 -4.53 -4.37
C ASP A 33 7.17 -4.10 -3.39
N ASN A 34 6.11 -3.37 -3.78
CA ASN A 34 5.10 -2.78 -2.87
C ASN A 34 5.69 -2.01 -1.65
N SER A 35 7.00 -1.74 -1.64
CA SER A 35 7.79 -1.38 -0.44
C SER A 35 8.58 -0.10 -0.68
N LYS A 36 7.90 1.06 -0.55
CA LYS A 36 8.47 2.43 -0.54
C LYS A 36 9.29 2.84 -1.81
N PRO A 37 9.38 4.15 -2.10
CA PRO A 37 10.16 4.61 -3.25
C PRO A 37 11.65 4.31 -3.06
N VAL A 38 12.19 3.42 -3.89
CA VAL A 38 13.62 3.12 -3.97
C VAL A 38 14.34 4.35 -4.56
N VAL A 39 15.26 4.90 -3.76
CA VAL A 39 16.30 5.92 -4.01
C VAL A 39 16.07 6.86 -5.21
N ILE A 40 15.81 8.13 -4.89
CA ILE A 40 15.85 9.27 -5.82
C ILE A 40 17.24 9.39 -6.44
N ASP A 41 17.47 8.72 -7.57
CA ASP A 41 18.67 8.96 -8.37
C ASP A 41 18.54 10.27 -9.12
N ARG A 42 19.03 11.35 -8.50
CA ARG A 42 19.04 12.67 -9.11
C ARG A 42 19.94 12.75 -10.36
N ASN A 43 20.76 11.74 -10.65
CA ASN A 43 21.59 11.68 -11.86
C ASN A 43 20.95 10.86 -12.98
N PHE A 44 19.76 10.29 -12.79
CA PHE A 44 19.11 9.36 -13.71
C PHE A 44 19.20 9.74 -15.21
N VAL A 45 18.84 10.99 -15.56
CA VAL A 45 18.92 11.48 -16.94
C VAL A 45 20.36 11.68 -17.42
N ILE A 46 21.26 12.12 -16.54
CA ILE A 46 22.68 12.34 -16.87
C ILE A 46 23.36 11.01 -17.16
N ASP A 47 23.11 10.00 -16.33
CA ASP A 47 23.70 8.67 -16.43
C ASP A 47 23.18 7.91 -17.66
N ALA A 48 21.96 8.21 -18.10
CA ALA A 48 21.38 7.66 -19.30
C ALA A 48 21.95 8.24 -20.62
N LEU A 49 22.57 9.43 -20.56
CA LEU A 49 23.12 10.12 -21.71
C LEU A 49 24.65 9.85 -21.83
N PRO A 50 25.19 9.67 -23.05
CA PRO A 50 26.62 9.44 -23.22
C PRO A 50 27.45 10.63 -22.71
N SER A 51 28.27 10.42 -21.67
CA SER A 51 29.05 11.47 -20.99
C SER A 51 29.94 12.28 -21.94
N GLY A 52 30.52 11.63 -22.96
CA GLY A 52 31.28 12.29 -24.02
C GLY A 52 30.45 13.32 -24.80
N LYS A 53 29.21 12.96 -25.15
CA LYS A 53 28.29 13.85 -25.87
C LYS A 53 27.78 15.01 -25.00
N ILE A 54 27.59 14.80 -23.69
CA ILE A 54 27.26 15.88 -22.74
C ILE A 54 28.40 16.90 -22.68
N ASN A 55 29.65 16.44 -22.63
CA ASN A 55 30.82 17.33 -22.63
C ASN A 55 30.93 18.13 -23.94
N ASP A 56 30.63 17.51 -25.08
CA ASP A 56 30.60 18.21 -26.37
C ASP A 56 29.47 19.25 -26.42
N LEU A 57 28.28 18.92 -25.90
CA LEU A 57 27.18 19.86 -25.77
C LEU A 57 27.58 21.07 -24.91
N ARG A 58 28.19 20.82 -23.74
CA ARG A 58 28.68 21.87 -22.83
C ARG A 58 29.69 22.79 -23.53
N LYS A 59 30.64 22.24 -24.28
CA LYS A 59 31.62 23.03 -25.06
C LYS A 59 30.93 23.89 -26.12
N ASN A 60 30.02 23.31 -26.89
CA ASN A 60 29.29 24.03 -27.94
C ASN A 60 28.42 25.15 -27.36
N ILE A 61 27.73 24.91 -26.25
CA ILE A 61 26.93 25.94 -25.58
C ILE A 61 27.82 27.07 -25.08
N LYS A 62 28.95 26.80 -24.42
CA LYS A 62 29.90 27.84 -24.00
C LYS A 62 30.36 28.72 -25.16
N LEU A 63 30.65 28.12 -26.32
CA LEU A 63 31.04 28.86 -27.53
C LEU A 63 29.90 29.71 -28.09
N VAL A 64 28.70 29.14 -28.23
CA VAL A 64 27.52 29.86 -28.77
C VAL A 64 27.11 31.03 -27.87
N MET A 65 27.13 30.81 -26.54
CA MET A 65 26.88 31.85 -25.54
C MET A 65 27.92 32.98 -25.61
N GLY A 66 29.21 32.65 -25.81
CA GLY A 66 30.29 33.64 -25.88
C GLY A 66 30.24 34.57 -27.10
N VAL A 67 29.51 34.20 -28.17
CA VAL A 67 29.37 35.01 -29.40
C VAL A 67 28.03 35.77 -29.45
N GLY A 68 27.22 35.71 -28.38
CA GLY A 68 25.99 36.49 -28.26
C GLY A 68 24.71 35.83 -28.80
N PHE A 69 24.76 34.55 -29.18
CA PHE A 69 23.58 33.77 -29.62
C PHE A 69 22.88 33.06 -28.44
N ALA A 70 22.81 33.72 -27.29
CA ALA A 70 22.32 33.12 -26.05
C ALA A 70 20.85 32.68 -26.14
N LYS A 71 20.02 33.48 -26.82
CA LYS A 71 18.59 33.23 -26.98
C LYS A 71 18.33 32.00 -27.86
N GLU A 72 19.00 31.90 -28.99
CA GLU A 72 18.87 30.78 -29.92
C GLU A 72 19.40 29.49 -29.30
N CYS A 73 20.51 29.58 -28.55
CA CYS A 73 21.06 28.44 -27.81
C CYS A 73 20.05 27.89 -26.79
N TYR A 74 19.47 28.80 -26.01
CA TYR A 74 18.45 28.52 -25.02
C TYR A 74 17.21 27.85 -25.66
N GLU A 75 16.67 28.43 -26.73
CA GLU A 75 15.46 27.93 -27.40
C GLU A 75 15.66 26.51 -27.97
N VAL A 76 16.81 26.27 -28.62
CA VAL A 76 17.13 24.97 -29.19
C VAL A 76 17.29 23.90 -28.10
N TYR A 77 17.98 24.22 -27.00
CA TYR A 77 18.14 23.29 -25.87
C TYR A 77 16.79 22.97 -25.21
N CYS A 78 16.02 24.00 -24.86
CA CYS A 78 14.73 23.84 -24.21
C CYS A 78 13.76 23.03 -25.06
N ASN A 79 13.75 23.25 -26.38
CA ASN A 79 12.89 22.50 -27.28
C ASN A 79 13.21 20.99 -27.28
N TRP A 80 14.50 20.62 -27.36
CA TRP A 80 14.91 19.23 -27.30
C TRP A 80 14.53 18.57 -25.97
N ARG A 81 14.84 19.21 -24.84
CA ARG A 81 14.56 18.64 -23.52
C ARG A 81 13.06 18.54 -23.22
N ARG A 82 12.24 19.51 -23.65
CA ARG A 82 10.77 19.42 -23.55
C ARG A 82 10.20 18.20 -24.29
N GLU A 83 10.63 17.96 -25.53
CA GLU A 83 10.17 16.78 -26.28
C GLU A 83 10.63 15.48 -25.61
N SER A 84 11.87 15.45 -25.11
CA SER A 84 12.43 14.30 -24.39
C SER A 84 11.66 13.99 -23.09
N LEU A 85 11.35 15.03 -22.30
CA LEU A 85 10.62 14.89 -21.05
C LEU A 85 9.15 14.49 -21.30
N LYS A 86 8.53 15.03 -22.36
CA LYS A 86 7.18 14.65 -22.80
C LYS A 86 7.12 13.19 -23.24
N GLU A 87 8.10 12.70 -23.98
CA GLU A 87 8.23 11.29 -24.35
C GLU A 87 8.34 10.39 -23.11
N CYS A 88 9.19 10.77 -22.15
CA CYS A 88 9.32 10.06 -20.87
C CYS A 88 7.98 9.99 -20.12
N LEU A 89 7.25 11.11 -20.02
CA LEU A 89 5.93 11.15 -19.40
C LEU A 89 4.89 10.29 -20.12
N ILE A 90 4.88 10.31 -21.46
CA ILE A 90 3.96 9.46 -22.24
C ILE A 90 4.24 7.98 -21.96
N ASN A 91 5.50 7.58 -21.89
CA ASN A 91 5.85 6.19 -21.59
C ASN A 91 5.54 5.80 -20.14
N LEU A 92 5.77 6.72 -19.18
CA LEU A 92 5.40 6.57 -17.78
C LEU A 92 3.88 6.45 -17.58
N LEU A 93 3.09 7.27 -18.27
CA LEU A 93 1.64 7.38 -18.08
C LEU A 93 0.83 6.48 -19.02
N GLY A 94 1.38 6.15 -20.18
CA GLY A 94 0.71 5.49 -21.32
C GLY A 94 1.15 4.04 -21.55
N LEU A 95 1.49 3.34 -20.46
CA LEU A 95 2.16 2.04 -20.50
C LEU A 95 1.54 1.05 -21.52
N PRO A 96 2.36 0.34 -22.33
CA PRO A 96 1.93 -0.39 -23.52
C PRO A 96 1.25 -1.75 -23.19
N GLU A 97 0.35 -2.17 -24.08
CA GLU A 97 -0.35 -3.46 -24.25
C GLU A 97 -0.42 -4.42 -23.06
N ILE A 98 -1.49 -4.27 -22.27
CA ILE A 98 -1.93 -5.29 -21.31
C ILE A 98 -2.71 -6.39 -22.05
N ASN A 99 -2.35 -7.65 -21.78
CA ASN A 99 -2.94 -8.85 -22.38
C ASN A 99 -4.48 -8.89 -22.26
N VAL A 100 -5.15 -9.42 -23.28
CA VAL A 100 -6.63 -9.45 -23.41
C VAL A 100 -7.34 -10.09 -22.22
N GLU A 101 -6.67 -11.00 -21.49
CA GLU A 101 -7.21 -11.66 -20.31
C GLU A 101 -7.40 -10.73 -19.10
N GLU A 102 -6.58 -9.69 -18.93
CA GLU A 102 -6.70 -8.71 -17.82
C GLU A 102 -7.83 -7.69 -18.05
N LYS A 103 -8.25 -7.46 -19.30
CA LYS A 103 -9.41 -6.60 -19.62
C LYS A 103 -10.74 -7.13 -19.08
N SER A 104 -10.83 -8.43 -18.78
CA SER A 104 -12.06 -9.09 -18.33
C SER A 104 -12.53 -8.68 -16.93
N ARG A 105 -11.71 -7.98 -16.15
CA ARG A 105 -12.03 -7.52 -14.79
C ARG A 105 -12.06 -5.99 -14.70
N LEU A 106 -13.08 -5.38 -15.31
CA LEU A 106 -13.20 -3.92 -15.51
C LEU A 106 -12.85 -3.05 -14.28
N LEU A 107 -13.30 -3.42 -13.07
CA LEU A 107 -13.03 -2.63 -11.86
C LEU A 107 -11.59 -2.80 -11.33
N GLU A 108 -11.02 -4.00 -11.46
CA GLU A 108 -9.62 -4.26 -11.08
C GLU A 108 -8.67 -3.56 -12.06
N PHE A 109 -9.04 -3.51 -13.34
CA PHE A 109 -8.30 -2.84 -14.40
C PHE A 109 -8.25 -1.32 -14.22
N GLU A 110 -9.37 -0.67 -13.87
CA GLU A 110 -9.38 0.77 -13.59
C GLU A 110 -8.49 1.13 -12.40
N ASN A 111 -8.57 0.38 -11.29
CA ASN A 111 -7.74 0.61 -10.11
C ASN A 111 -6.25 0.33 -10.40
N TYR A 112 -5.95 -0.68 -11.21
CA TYR A 112 -4.59 -0.98 -11.66
C TYR A 112 -3.99 0.16 -12.49
N ILE A 113 -4.72 0.67 -13.49
CA ILE A 113 -4.30 1.84 -14.28
C ILE A 113 -4.09 3.05 -13.38
N LEU A 114 -5.02 3.27 -12.43
CA LEU A 114 -4.98 4.39 -11.53
C LEU A 114 -3.75 4.34 -10.62
N ARG A 115 -3.47 3.18 -10.02
CA ARG A 115 -2.25 2.93 -9.23
C ARG A 115 -0.98 3.19 -10.04
N ARG A 116 -0.90 2.65 -11.27
CA ARG A 116 0.26 2.87 -12.16
C ARG A 116 0.47 4.34 -12.48
N ARG A 117 -0.59 5.11 -12.67
CA ARG A 117 -0.48 6.56 -12.90
C ARG A 117 0.06 7.30 -11.68
N ILE A 118 -0.23 6.84 -10.46
CA ILE A 118 0.31 7.43 -9.23
C ILE A 118 1.81 7.16 -9.11
N GLU A 119 2.20 5.91 -9.32
CA GLU A 119 3.61 5.51 -9.33
C GLU A 119 4.39 6.29 -10.41
N ALA A 120 3.80 6.44 -11.60
CA ALA A 120 4.36 7.25 -12.67
C ALA A 120 4.52 8.73 -12.29
N ILE A 121 3.55 9.30 -11.57
CA ILE A 121 3.64 10.67 -11.03
C ILE A 121 4.75 10.76 -9.99
N GLN A 122 4.85 9.79 -9.07
CA GLN A 122 5.92 9.73 -8.06
C GLN A 122 7.31 9.65 -8.71
N VAL A 123 7.49 8.81 -9.72
CA VAL A 123 8.76 8.73 -10.48
C VAL A 123 9.03 10.04 -11.24
N ALA A 124 8.01 10.67 -11.81
CA ALA A 124 8.18 11.92 -12.54
C ALA A 124 8.58 13.07 -11.60
N LEU A 125 7.93 13.18 -10.44
CA LEU A 125 8.21 14.21 -9.43
C LEU A 125 9.56 13.95 -8.73
N GLY A 126 9.75 12.75 -8.18
CA GLY A 126 10.92 12.43 -7.37
C GLY A 126 12.20 12.13 -8.14
N THR A 127 12.13 11.78 -9.43
CA THR A 127 13.32 11.39 -10.23
C THR A 127 13.53 12.28 -11.45
N LEU A 128 12.51 12.44 -12.31
CA LEU A 128 12.68 13.15 -13.59
C LEU A 128 12.89 14.66 -13.41
N ILE A 129 12.09 15.32 -12.58
CA ILE A 129 12.22 16.76 -12.36
C ILE A 129 13.58 17.10 -11.71
N PRO A 130 14.01 16.44 -10.61
CA PRO A 130 15.34 16.66 -10.02
C PRO A 130 16.49 16.36 -10.97
N SER A 131 16.39 15.33 -11.80
CA SER A 131 17.45 15.00 -12.76
C SER A 131 17.56 15.99 -13.92
N GLU A 132 16.45 16.58 -14.37
CA GLU A 132 16.49 17.68 -15.35
C GLU A 132 17.16 18.93 -14.79
N ARG A 133 16.98 19.23 -13.50
CA ARG A 133 17.69 20.32 -12.82
C ARG A 133 19.19 20.11 -12.89
N ARG A 134 19.67 18.92 -12.49
CA ARG A 134 21.10 18.60 -12.56
C ARG A 134 21.64 18.66 -13.98
N LEU A 135 20.85 18.24 -14.97
CA LEU A 135 21.25 18.33 -16.38
C LEU A 135 21.41 19.79 -16.81
N CYS A 136 20.46 20.67 -16.47
CA CYS A 136 20.55 22.09 -16.78
C CYS A 136 21.80 22.72 -16.14
N ASP A 137 22.04 22.47 -14.85
CA ASP A 137 23.21 22.98 -14.12
C ASP A 137 24.53 22.46 -14.71
N SER A 138 24.55 21.18 -15.12
CA SER A 138 25.71 20.53 -15.75
C SER A 138 26.00 21.09 -17.13
N VAL A 139 24.97 21.35 -17.94
CA VAL A 139 25.10 21.80 -19.32
C VAL A 139 25.47 23.29 -19.40
N PHE A 140 24.85 24.12 -18.55
CA PHE A 140 25.07 25.57 -18.49
C PHE A 140 26.07 25.99 -17.41
N GLN A 141 27.05 25.13 -17.11
CA GLN A 141 28.07 25.40 -16.10
C GLN A 141 28.78 26.76 -16.36
N GLY A 142 28.60 27.71 -15.45
CA GLY A 142 29.09 29.09 -15.55
C GLY A 142 28.02 30.13 -15.93
N PHE A 143 26.81 29.69 -16.27
CA PHE A 143 25.67 30.53 -16.65
C PHE A 143 24.42 30.15 -15.83
N SER A 144 24.48 30.29 -14.49
CA SER A 144 23.41 29.84 -13.57
C SER A 144 22.04 30.41 -13.90
N TYR A 145 21.96 31.71 -14.23
CA TYR A 145 20.73 32.37 -14.63
C TYR A 145 20.06 31.69 -15.85
N VAL A 146 20.86 31.24 -16.82
CA VAL A 146 20.35 30.54 -18.01
C VAL A 146 19.91 29.11 -17.65
N ALA A 147 20.63 28.45 -16.75
CA ALA A 147 20.24 27.12 -16.24
C ALA A 147 18.86 27.18 -15.55
N ASP A 148 18.63 28.18 -14.71
CA ASP A 148 17.35 28.38 -14.00
C ASP A 148 16.20 28.67 -14.97
N LEU A 149 16.43 29.51 -16.00
CA LEU A 149 15.44 29.77 -17.05
C LEU A 149 15.12 28.50 -17.84
N CYS A 150 16.14 27.74 -18.26
CA CYS A 150 15.97 26.50 -19.02
C CYS A 150 15.16 25.48 -18.21
N PHE A 151 15.56 25.23 -16.97
CA PHE A 151 14.87 24.31 -16.08
C PHE A 151 13.40 24.70 -15.90
N THR A 152 13.12 25.98 -15.67
CA THR A 152 11.75 26.48 -15.50
C THR A 152 10.92 26.28 -16.75
N ASP A 153 11.43 26.61 -17.95
CA ASP A 153 10.70 26.44 -19.22
C ASP A 153 10.46 24.95 -19.54
N ILE A 154 11.48 24.11 -19.35
CA ILE A 154 11.41 22.66 -19.62
C ILE A 154 10.39 21.98 -18.70
N CYS A 155 10.48 22.21 -17.38
CA CYS A 155 9.67 21.50 -16.41
C CYS A 155 8.26 22.10 -16.26
N ARG A 156 8.03 23.38 -16.59
CA ARG A 156 6.71 24.02 -16.43
C ARG A 156 5.59 23.27 -17.13
N GLY A 157 5.81 22.84 -18.38
CA GLY A 157 4.81 22.09 -19.15
C GLY A 157 4.48 20.75 -18.49
N THR A 158 5.51 20.01 -18.09
CA THR A 158 5.41 18.73 -17.39
C THR A 158 4.71 18.85 -16.05
N SER A 159 5.12 19.80 -15.21
CA SER A 159 4.50 20.04 -13.91
C SER A 159 3.02 20.39 -14.07
N ILE A 160 2.64 21.22 -15.06
CA ILE A 160 1.23 21.51 -15.33
C ILE A 160 0.44 20.25 -15.74
N GLN A 161 1.03 19.36 -16.54
CA GLN A 161 0.37 18.11 -16.94
C GLN A 161 0.16 17.18 -15.74
N LEU A 162 1.19 16.99 -14.91
CA LEU A 162 1.10 16.18 -13.69
C LEU A 162 0.05 16.74 -12.71
N LEU A 163 0.05 18.07 -12.54
CA LEU A 163 -0.96 18.77 -11.74
C LEU A 163 -2.38 18.57 -12.30
N ASN A 164 -2.58 18.67 -13.62
CA ASN A 164 -3.88 18.45 -14.24
C ASN A 164 -4.36 16.99 -14.08
N ILE A 165 -3.45 16.02 -14.15
CA ILE A 165 -3.76 14.61 -13.88
C ILE A 165 -4.21 14.45 -12.41
N ALA A 166 -3.49 15.04 -11.46
CA ALA A 166 -3.85 15.02 -10.06
C ALA A 166 -5.23 15.66 -9.79
N VAL A 167 -5.56 16.76 -10.47
CA VAL A 167 -6.90 17.38 -10.42
C VAL A 167 -7.97 16.42 -10.93
N VAL A 168 -7.74 15.76 -12.07
CA VAL A 168 -8.69 14.78 -12.62
C VAL A 168 -8.92 13.65 -11.62
N PHE A 169 -7.88 13.21 -10.92
CA PHE A 169 -8.00 12.20 -9.87
C PHE A 169 -8.76 12.69 -8.63
N ALA A 170 -8.43 13.88 -8.12
CA ALA A 170 -9.11 14.49 -6.97
C ALA A 170 -10.62 14.67 -7.25
N ARG A 171 -10.98 15.05 -8.47
CA ARG A 171 -12.36 15.35 -8.88
C ARG A 171 -13.12 14.14 -9.43
N ALA A 172 -12.45 13.00 -9.60
CA ALA A 172 -13.10 11.80 -10.11
C ALA A 172 -14.17 11.33 -9.12
N SER A 173 -15.30 10.82 -9.62
CA SER A 173 -16.42 10.35 -8.79
C SER A 173 -15.91 9.49 -7.62
N PRO A 174 -16.19 9.87 -6.37
CA PRO A 174 -15.75 9.15 -5.19
C PRO A 174 -16.16 7.68 -5.25
N SER A 175 -15.18 6.79 -5.40
CA SER A 175 -15.34 5.36 -5.20
C SER A 175 -14.50 4.96 -3.98
N TYR A 176 -14.98 3.99 -3.20
CA TYR A 176 -14.25 3.52 -2.01
C TYR A 176 -12.84 3.05 -2.35
N TRP A 177 -12.69 2.48 -3.55
CA TRP A 177 -11.43 1.99 -4.07
C TRP A 177 -10.42 3.11 -4.15
N ARG A 178 -10.78 4.23 -4.81
CA ARG A 178 -9.95 5.43 -5.04
C ARG A 178 -9.41 6.09 -3.78
N TRP A 179 -9.89 5.74 -2.60
CA TRP A 179 -9.48 6.42 -1.38
C TRP A 179 -7.99 6.27 -1.10
N PHE A 180 -7.48 5.04 -1.20
CA PHE A 180 -6.07 4.76 -0.98
C PHE A 180 -5.18 5.45 -2.00
N GLU A 181 -5.66 5.54 -3.23
CA GLU A 181 -4.95 6.18 -4.32
C GLU A 181 -4.95 7.70 -4.20
N ILE A 182 -6.06 8.35 -3.82
CA ILE A 182 -6.06 9.78 -3.50
C ILE A 182 -5.10 10.07 -2.35
N ILE A 183 -5.04 9.21 -1.32
CA ILE A 183 -4.06 9.35 -0.23
C ILE A 183 -2.63 9.21 -0.76
N GLY A 184 -2.35 8.20 -1.60
CA GLY A 184 -1.02 8.03 -2.19
C GLY A 184 -0.60 9.24 -3.04
N MET A 185 -1.53 9.85 -3.78
CA MET A 185 -1.27 11.10 -4.51
C MET A 185 -1.06 12.29 -3.58
N PHE A 186 -1.86 12.40 -2.52
CA PHE A 186 -1.75 13.45 -1.51
C PHE A 186 -0.36 13.40 -0.84
N GLU A 187 0.08 12.22 -0.43
CA GLU A 187 1.40 11.99 0.15
C GLU A 187 2.53 12.32 -0.84
N ALA A 188 2.42 11.85 -2.09
CA ALA A 188 3.39 12.16 -3.14
C ALA A 188 3.53 13.68 -3.33
N TRP A 189 2.43 14.43 -3.44
CA TRP A 189 2.50 15.88 -3.59
C TRP A 189 2.99 16.58 -2.32
N ARG A 190 2.61 16.11 -1.13
CA ARG A 190 3.08 16.66 0.15
C ARG A 190 4.59 16.63 0.24
N ASP A 191 5.18 15.49 -0.13
CA ASP A 191 6.62 15.26 0.01
C ASP A 191 7.42 16.07 -1.04
N GLU A 192 6.79 16.45 -2.16
CA GLU A 192 7.38 17.21 -3.28
C GLU A 192 7.20 18.73 -3.18
N ILE A 193 6.18 19.22 -2.46
CA ILE A 193 5.90 20.66 -2.29
C ILE A 193 7.13 21.47 -1.82
N PRO A 194 7.94 21.00 -0.85
CA PRO A 194 9.16 21.73 -0.44
C PRO A 194 10.15 21.93 -1.58
N GLU A 195 10.30 20.94 -2.45
CA GLU A 195 11.17 21.06 -3.63
C GLU A 195 10.55 22.05 -4.64
N PHE A 196 9.23 22.00 -4.86
CA PHE A 196 8.54 22.96 -5.72
C PHE A 196 8.70 24.41 -5.24
N GLN A 197 8.64 24.65 -3.93
CA GLN A 197 8.87 25.97 -3.33
C GLN A 197 10.27 26.52 -3.66
N SER A 198 11.27 25.63 -3.76
CA SER A 198 12.64 26.04 -4.12
C SER A 198 12.87 26.19 -5.63
N LEU A 199 12.07 25.51 -6.45
CA LEU A 199 12.35 25.29 -7.87
C LEU A 199 11.48 26.08 -8.84
N PHE A 200 10.26 26.48 -8.46
CA PHE A 200 9.29 27.09 -9.38
C PHE A 200 8.78 28.45 -8.92
N PRO A 201 8.29 29.31 -9.85
CA PRO A 201 7.63 30.55 -9.51
C PRO A 201 6.46 30.34 -8.55
N GLU A 202 6.19 31.33 -7.69
CA GLU A 202 5.13 31.29 -6.67
C GLU A 202 3.76 30.89 -7.24
N SER A 203 3.48 31.22 -8.51
CA SER A 203 2.25 30.83 -9.20
C SER A 203 2.08 29.31 -9.38
N VAL A 204 3.16 28.58 -9.65
CA VAL A 204 3.16 27.12 -9.78
C VAL A 204 3.06 26.47 -8.40
N VAL A 205 3.78 27.02 -7.42
CA VAL A 205 3.75 26.56 -6.02
C VAL A 205 2.34 26.68 -5.45
N LYS A 206 1.68 27.84 -5.62
CA LYS A 206 0.29 28.05 -5.21
C LYS A 206 -0.67 27.06 -5.87
N LYS A 207 -0.45 26.73 -7.15
CA LYS A 207 -1.24 25.72 -7.86
C LYS A 207 -1.02 24.31 -7.28
N ALA A 208 0.21 23.94 -6.95
CA ALA A 208 0.54 22.65 -6.33
C ALA A 208 -0.09 22.53 -4.93
N MET A 209 0.00 23.57 -4.11
CA MET A 209 -0.64 23.63 -2.79
C MET A 209 -2.17 23.50 -2.90
N ALA A 210 -2.80 24.24 -3.81
CA ALA A 210 -4.26 24.14 -4.03
C ALA A 210 -4.69 22.73 -4.45
N ILE A 211 -3.89 22.03 -5.25
CA ILE A 211 -4.16 20.65 -5.67
C ILE A 211 -3.97 19.67 -4.52
N HIS A 212 -2.94 19.86 -3.70
CA HIS A 212 -2.75 19.09 -2.49
C HIS A 212 -3.94 19.27 -1.53
N ASP A 213 -4.45 20.49 -1.38
CA ASP A 213 -5.66 20.77 -0.59
C ASP A 213 -6.89 20.10 -1.20
N GLU A 214 -7.11 20.18 -2.53
CA GLU A 214 -8.19 19.48 -3.24
C GLU A 214 -8.11 17.95 -3.06
N LEU A 215 -6.91 17.34 -3.11
CA LEU A 215 -6.70 15.92 -2.83
C LEU A 215 -7.03 15.57 -1.38
N GLY A 216 -6.67 16.44 -0.43
CA GLY A 216 -7.01 16.29 0.99
C GLY A 216 -8.53 16.37 1.23
N GLU A 217 -9.21 17.30 0.57
CA GLU A 217 -10.66 17.42 0.58
C GLU A 217 -11.33 16.20 -0.04
N ALA A 218 -10.87 15.74 -1.20
CA ALA A 218 -11.39 14.54 -1.85
C ALA A 218 -11.20 13.27 -1.00
N SER A 219 -10.04 13.13 -0.35
CA SER A 219 -9.77 12.04 0.60
C SER A 219 -10.74 12.10 1.78
N ARG A 220 -10.93 13.30 2.37
CA ARG A 220 -11.89 13.53 3.46
C ARG A 220 -13.32 13.21 3.03
N ASP A 221 -13.72 13.62 1.83
CA ASP A 221 -15.04 13.37 1.28
C ASP A 221 -15.28 11.89 0.99
N ILE A 222 -14.30 11.17 0.45
CA ILE A 222 -14.40 9.72 0.28
C ILE A 222 -14.47 9.05 1.65
N PHE A 223 -13.61 9.40 2.60
CA PHE A 223 -13.64 8.86 3.96
C PHE A 223 -15.00 9.11 4.63
N MET A 224 -15.53 10.33 4.52
CA MET A 224 -16.85 10.68 5.03
C MET A 224 -17.96 9.96 4.28
N LYS A 225 -17.84 9.70 2.97
CA LYS A 225 -18.75 8.83 2.23
C LYS A 225 -18.65 7.40 2.75
N VAL A 226 -17.45 6.84 2.94
CA VAL A 226 -17.23 5.51 3.50
C VAL A 226 -17.90 5.40 4.87
N ILE A 227 -17.66 6.36 5.76
CA ILE A 227 -18.36 6.54 7.02
C ILE A 227 -19.88 6.61 6.77
N ASN A 228 -20.37 7.58 6.02
CA ASN A 228 -21.81 7.79 5.78
C ASN A 228 -22.51 6.54 5.22
N MET A 229 -21.85 5.80 4.34
CA MET A 229 -22.36 4.59 3.71
C MET A 229 -22.28 3.39 4.67
N ILE A 230 -21.29 3.37 5.56
CA ILE A 230 -21.28 2.47 6.73
C ILE A 230 -22.47 2.80 7.68
N PHE A 231 -22.84 4.09 7.80
CA PHE A 231 -23.74 4.61 8.84
C PHE A 231 -25.20 4.94 8.45
N HIS A 232 -25.59 4.99 7.17
CA HIS A 232 -26.97 5.17 6.64
C HIS A 232 -27.93 5.99 7.52
N ASN A 233 -27.56 7.22 7.90
CA ASN A 233 -28.45 8.13 8.64
C ASN A 233 -28.35 9.59 8.12
N PRO A 234 -29.47 10.21 7.72
CA PRO A 234 -29.56 11.63 7.31
C PRO A 234 -28.99 12.65 8.31
N GLU A 235 -28.89 12.28 9.59
CA GLU A 235 -28.31 13.09 10.67
C GLU A 235 -26.82 13.42 10.45
N ALA A 236 -26.06 12.59 9.72
CA ALA A 236 -24.63 12.81 9.50
C ALA A 236 -24.35 14.07 8.64
N LYS A 237 -25.25 14.43 7.72
CA LYS A 237 -25.15 15.69 6.93
C LYS A 237 -25.31 16.94 7.81
N ILE A 238 -26.12 16.86 8.86
CA ILE A 238 -26.29 17.94 9.85
C ILE A 238 -25.10 17.96 10.82
N MET A 239 -24.55 16.79 11.13
CA MET A 239 -23.43 16.61 12.04
C MET A 239 -22.10 17.16 11.50
N VAL A 240 -21.88 17.09 10.17
CA VAL A 240 -20.72 17.68 9.46
C VAL A 240 -20.69 19.21 9.56
N ARG A 241 -21.85 19.86 9.69
CA ARG A 241 -21.95 21.32 9.87
C ARG A 241 -21.82 21.77 11.33
N ALA A 242 -21.78 20.85 12.29
CA ALA A 242 -21.83 21.12 13.73
C ALA A 242 -20.68 20.43 14.49
N MET A 243 -19.48 20.39 13.89
CA MET A 243 -18.31 19.69 14.43
C MET A 243 -17.80 20.36 15.72
N ASP A 244 -18.22 19.78 16.84
CA ASP A 244 -17.45 19.76 18.08
C ASP A 244 -17.02 18.28 18.30
N GLY A 245 -15.71 18.04 18.20
CA GLY A 245 -15.13 16.89 17.48
C GLY A 245 -15.02 15.55 18.22
N LYS A 246 -15.14 15.48 19.56
CA LYS A 246 -14.79 14.27 20.32
C LYS A 246 -16.00 13.41 20.72
N ILE A 247 -17.11 14.03 21.15
CA ILE A 247 -18.30 13.32 21.67
C ILE A 247 -19.06 12.57 20.57
N LYS A 248 -18.97 13.04 19.32
CA LYS A 248 -19.79 12.55 18.20
C LYS A 248 -19.20 11.31 17.53
N ILE A 249 -17.87 11.16 17.51
CA ILE A 249 -17.18 9.95 17.02
C ILE A 249 -17.55 8.74 17.89
N ASP A 250 -17.62 8.87 19.22
CA ASP A 250 -17.97 7.75 20.11
C ASP A 250 -19.35 7.15 19.79
N ARG A 251 -20.36 7.99 19.47
CA ARG A 251 -21.70 7.53 19.07
C ARG A 251 -21.68 6.78 17.75
N ILE A 252 -20.94 7.30 16.78
CA ILE A 252 -20.74 6.68 15.46
C ILE A 252 -20.09 5.30 15.64
N MET A 253 -19.02 5.22 16.44
CA MET A 253 -18.31 3.96 16.72
C MET A 253 -19.19 2.94 17.44
N LYS A 254 -20.01 3.36 18.41
CA LYS A 254 -20.99 2.48 19.08
C LYS A 254 -22.06 1.95 18.11
N ARG A 255 -22.45 2.72 17.09
CA ARG A 255 -23.35 2.24 16.03
C ARG A 255 -22.63 1.24 15.11
N LEU A 256 -21.38 1.52 14.71
CA LEU A 256 -20.59 0.61 13.89
C LEU A 256 -20.43 -0.75 14.55
N GLU A 257 -20.04 -0.73 15.83
CA GLU A 257 -19.87 -1.93 16.63
C GLU A 257 -21.14 -2.80 16.62
N ARG A 258 -22.31 -2.20 16.89
CA ARG A 258 -23.57 -2.95 16.92
C ARG A 258 -23.87 -3.62 15.58
N LYS A 259 -23.59 -2.94 14.46
CA LYS A 259 -23.83 -3.45 13.11
C LYS A 259 -22.85 -4.58 12.76
N LEU A 260 -21.55 -4.38 13.01
CA LEU A 260 -20.54 -5.42 12.85
C LEU A 260 -20.87 -6.65 13.70
N VAL A 261 -21.28 -6.45 14.95
CA VAL A 261 -21.68 -7.53 15.86
C VAL A 261 -22.89 -8.28 15.31
N ALA A 262 -23.93 -7.59 14.83
CA ALA A 262 -25.12 -8.23 14.26
C ALA A 262 -24.78 -9.11 13.05
N GLU A 263 -23.93 -8.62 12.17
CA GLU A 263 -23.56 -9.26 10.91
C GLU A 263 -22.62 -10.44 11.12
N SER A 264 -21.73 -10.29 12.11
CA SER A 264 -20.82 -11.35 12.52
C SER A 264 -21.55 -12.59 13.08
N LYS A 265 -22.82 -12.48 13.51
CA LYS A 265 -23.57 -13.59 14.12
C LYS A 265 -23.72 -14.80 13.20
N HIS A 266 -23.82 -14.58 11.90
CA HIS A 266 -24.01 -15.66 10.91
C HIS A 266 -22.71 -16.32 10.46
N LEU A 267 -21.55 -15.78 10.86
CA LEU A 267 -20.23 -16.22 10.39
C LEU A 267 -19.65 -17.40 11.18
N GLY A 268 -20.37 -17.96 12.15
CA GLY A 268 -19.93 -19.09 12.95
C GLY A 268 -18.54 -18.86 13.58
N GLU A 269 -17.63 -19.80 13.38
CA GLU A 269 -16.24 -19.75 13.90
C GLU A 269 -15.44 -18.54 13.37
N ARG A 270 -15.79 -18.00 12.20
CA ARG A 270 -15.10 -16.86 11.58
C ARG A 270 -15.52 -15.51 12.19
N ARG A 271 -16.52 -15.49 13.06
CA ARG A 271 -17.09 -14.27 13.67
C ARG A 271 -16.02 -13.32 14.21
N TYR A 272 -15.18 -13.81 15.11
CA TYR A 272 -14.18 -12.97 15.79
C TYR A 272 -13.05 -12.55 14.84
N PHE A 273 -12.68 -13.42 13.91
CA PHE A 273 -11.73 -13.10 12.85
C PHE A 273 -12.24 -12.00 11.92
N PHE A 274 -13.53 -12.03 11.56
CA PHE A 274 -14.18 -10.95 10.82
C PHE A 274 -14.19 -9.64 11.61
N MET A 275 -14.49 -9.69 12.91
CA MET A 275 -14.45 -8.49 13.77
C MET A 275 -13.03 -7.90 13.84
N MET A 276 -11.98 -8.71 13.99
CA MET A 276 -10.59 -8.24 13.99
C MET A 276 -10.23 -7.52 12.69
N ASN A 277 -10.53 -8.13 11.53
CA ASN A 277 -10.29 -7.50 10.23
C ASN A 277 -11.07 -6.19 10.08
N SER A 278 -12.32 -6.16 10.54
CA SER A 278 -13.17 -4.97 10.47
C SER A 278 -12.63 -3.83 11.35
N TRP A 279 -12.18 -4.13 12.57
CA TRP A 279 -11.58 -3.13 13.46
C TRP A 279 -10.22 -2.65 12.95
N ARG A 280 -9.42 -3.54 12.36
CA ARG A 280 -8.14 -3.15 11.75
C ARG A 280 -8.33 -2.25 10.54
N LEU A 281 -9.34 -2.53 9.71
CA LEU A 281 -9.72 -1.62 8.63
C LEU A 281 -10.05 -0.24 9.19
N VAL A 282 -10.90 -0.16 10.22
CA VAL A 282 -11.28 1.11 10.87
C VAL A 282 -10.08 1.83 11.47
N GLU A 283 -9.16 1.10 12.11
CA GLU A 283 -7.93 1.63 12.69
C GLU A 283 -7.02 2.25 11.63
N LEU A 284 -6.71 1.51 10.57
CA LEU A 284 -5.94 2.02 9.42
C LEU A 284 -6.65 3.21 8.76
N CYS A 285 -7.98 3.18 8.72
CA CYS A 285 -8.71 4.30 8.16
C CYS A 285 -8.62 5.56 9.05
N ALA A 286 -8.61 5.38 10.38
CA ALA A 286 -8.44 6.46 11.34
C ALA A 286 -7.03 7.06 11.30
N GLU A 287 -6.01 6.23 11.07
CA GLU A 287 -4.60 6.62 11.01
C GLU A 287 -4.35 7.57 9.85
N LYS A 288 -4.87 7.19 8.68
CA LYS A 288 -4.74 7.98 7.45
C LYS A 288 -5.57 9.26 7.45
N SER A 289 -6.61 9.35 8.28
CA SER A 289 -7.47 10.54 8.41
C SER A 289 -7.00 11.51 9.50
N GLY A 290 -5.93 11.20 10.24
CA GLY A 290 -5.40 12.07 11.29
C GLY A 290 -6.31 12.18 12.52
N LEU A 291 -7.14 11.17 12.79
CA LEU A 291 -7.98 11.13 13.99
C LEU A 291 -7.13 10.99 15.27
N ASP A 292 -7.70 11.34 16.44
CA ASP A 292 -7.03 11.38 17.75
C ASP A 292 -6.44 10.02 18.19
N VAL A 293 -5.23 10.04 18.80
CA VAL A 293 -4.49 8.91 19.39
C VAL A 293 -5.37 8.07 20.33
N ASP A 294 -6.27 8.71 21.08
CA ASP A 294 -7.20 8.03 22.00
C ASP A 294 -8.15 7.06 21.30
N CYS A 295 -8.58 7.38 20.07
CA CYS A 295 -9.47 6.51 19.30
C CYS A 295 -8.76 5.21 18.89
N PHE A 296 -7.48 5.27 18.57
CA PHE A 296 -6.69 4.09 18.20
C PHE A 296 -6.60 3.10 19.34
N LYS A 297 -6.27 3.57 20.56
CA LYS A 297 -6.22 2.70 21.75
C LYS A 297 -7.51 1.90 21.93
N LYS A 298 -8.66 2.51 21.64
CA LYS A 298 -9.96 1.84 21.69
C LYS A 298 -10.13 0.78 20.61
N TYR A 299 -9.65 1.01 19.39
CA TYR A 299 -9.73 0.03 18.29
C TYR A 299 -8.75 -1.12 18.47
N THR A 300 -7.50 -0.82 18.85
CA THR A 300 -6.51 -1.82 19.21
C THR A 300 -7.02 -2.72 20.34
N ALA A 301 -7.65 -2.15 21.38
CA ALA A 301 -8.24 -2.94 22.46
C ALA A 301 -9.35 -3.89 21.98
N LYS A 302 -10.18 -3.45 21.02
CA LYS A 302 -11.21 -4.30 20.39
C LYS A 302 -10.62 -5.41 19.54
N ILE A 303 -9.54 -5.13 18.80
CA ILE A 303 -8.80 -6.15 18.04
C ILE A 303 -8.29 -7.22 19.01
N GLN A 304 -7.61 -6.81 20.08
CA GLN A 304 -7.09 -7.72 21.12
C GLN A 304 -8.20 -8.53 21.82
N GLN A 305 -9.35 -7.91 22.12
CA GLN A 305 -10.48 -8.62 22.71
C GLN A 305 -11.00 -9.71 21.76
N ASN A 306 -11.16 -9.40 20.46
CA ASN A 306 -11.62 -10.38 19.49
C ASN A 306 -10.57 -11.46 19.23
N LEU A 307 -9.27 -11.16 19.32
CA LEU A 307 -8.19 -12.15 19.26
C LEU A 307 -8.32 -13.20 20.37
N LYS A 308 -8.54 -12.75 21.62
CA LYS A 308 -8.77 -13.66 22.76
C LYS A 308 -10.02 -14.53 22.58
N LEU A 309 -11.10 -13.95 22.07
CA LEU A 309 -12.34 -14.68 21.81
C LEU A 309 -12.18 -15.72 20.70
N TYR A 310 -11.46 -15.36 19.63
CA TYR A 310 -11.09 -16.25 18.54
C TYR A 310 -10.24 -17.42 19.03
N GLN A 311 -9.21 -17.17 19.84
CA GLN A 311 -8.39 -18.22 20.45
C GLN A 311 -9.25 -19.16 21.28
N ARG A 312 -10.11 -18.61 22.14
CA ARG A 312 -11.01 -19.40 22.98
C ARG A 312 -12.01 -20.22 22.16
N SER A 313 -12.55 -19.68 21.07
CA SER A 313 -13.56 -20.38 20.27
C SER A 313 -12.96 -21.45 19.35
N SER A 314 -11.74 -21.24 18.87
CA SER A 314 -11.16 -22.05 17.79
C SER A 314 -10.00 -22.93 18.25
N TRP A 315 -9.14 -22.43 19.14
CA TRP A 315 -7.90 -23.10 19.52
C TRP A 315 -7.98 -23.81 20.88
N ASN A 316 -8.92 -23.45 21.75
CA ASN A 316 -9.06 -24.16 23.02
C ASN A 316 -9.35 -25.66 22.85
N VAL A 317 -10.07 -26.06 21.79
CA VAL A 317 -10.33 -27.49 21.52
C VAL A 317 -9.03 -28.28 21.38
N VAL A 318 -8.06 -27.75 20.62
CA VAL A 318 -6.75 -28.41 20.46
C VAL A 318 -5.87 -28.24 21.69
N LEU A 319 -5.94 -27.09 22.38
CA LEU A 319 -5.15 -26.84 23.59
C LEU A 319 -5.62 -27.70 24.78
N ASP A 320 -6.92 -27.95 24.90
CA ASP A 320 -7.49 -28.77 25.98
C ASP A 320 -7.04 -30.24 25.85
N LEU A 321 -6.87 -30.73 24.63
CA LEU A 321 -6.31 -32.07 24.37
C LEU A 321 -4.84 -32.19 24.78
N LEU A 322 -4.10 -31.08 24.83
CA LEU A 322 -2.70 -31.02 25.24
C LEU A 322 -2.51 -30.81 26.74
N LYS A 323 -3.58 -30.66 27.52
CA LYS A 323 -3.50 -30.51 28.97
C LYS A 323 -3.11 -31.84 29.62
N LEU A 324 -2.03 -31.79 30.38
CA LEU A 324 -1.59 -32.87 31.25
C LEU A 324 -2.38 -32.80 32.55
N GLU A 325 -3.04 -33.88 32.93
CA GLU A 325 -3.74 -33.95 34.22
C GLU A 325 -2.70 -34.11 35.34
N ASN A 326 -2.84 -33.33 36.41
CA ASN A 326 -1.86 -33.27 37.49
C ASN A 326 -1.79 -34.58 38.32
N ASP A 327 -2.74 -35.50 38.12
CA ASP A 327 -2.94 -36.67 38.98
C ASP A 327 -2.45 -38.01 38.37
N ASP A 328 -1.71 -37.93 37.27
CA ASP A 328 -1.05 -39.07 36.63
C ASP A 328 -0.07 -39.85 37.53
N ARG A 329 0.25 -39.34 38.73
CA ARG A 329 1.13 -40.04 39.68
C ARG A 329 0.51 -41.32 40.24
N PHE A 330 -0.82 -41.48 40.14
CA PHE A 330 -1.55 -42.66 40.61
C PHE A 330 -2.08 -43.56 39.49
N VAL A 331 -1.84 -43.18 38.22
CA VAL A 331 -2.33 -43.92 37.06
C VAL A 331 -1.29 -44.94 36.62
N GLU A 332 -1.70 -46.18 36.38
CA GLU A 332 -0.81 -47.21 35.84
C GLU A 332 -0.13 -46.71 34.56
N PRO A 333 1.20 -46.89 34.40
CA PRO A 333 1.95 -46.35 33.26
C PRO A 333 1.33 -46.69 31.89
N ASN A 334 0.77 -47.90 31.76
CA ASN A 334 0.11 -48.35 30.54
C ASN A 334 -1.20 -47.61 30.25
N ALA A 335 -2.02 -47.36 31.28
CA ALA A 335 -3.28 -46.63 31.13
C ALA A 335 -3.03 -45.16 30.78
N ASN A 336 -2.01 -44.54 31.39
CA ASN A 336 -1.58 -43.19 31.04
C ASN A 336 -1.09 -43.13 29.58
N ALA A 337 -0.24 -44.08 29.17
CA ALA A 337 0.27 -44.16 27.81
C ALA A 337 -0.85 -44.25 26.76
N GLU A 338 -1.87 -45.09 26.98
CA GLU A 338 -2.98 -45.25 26.03
C GLU A 338 -3.86 -43.99 25.97
N SER A 339 -4.16 -43.38 27.13
CA SER A 339 -4.87 -42.09 27.19
C SER A 339 -4.15 -40.99 26.42
N MET A 340 -2.82 -40.89 26.56
CA MET A 340 -2.04 -39.90 25.83
C MET A 340 -2.00 -40.17 24.32
N LYS A 341 -1.96 -41.44 23.88
CA LYS A 341 -2.07 -41.78 22.46
C LYS A 341 -3.40 -41.33 21.87
N ASP A 342 -4.50 -41.54 22.59
CA ASP A 342 -5.83 -41.10 22.18
C ASP A 342 -5.93 -39.57 22.11
N LYS A 343 -5.43 -38.86 23.14
CA LYS A 343 -5.35 -37.39 23.15
C LYS A 343 -4.53 -36.87 21.97
N LEU A 344 -3.37 -37.48 21.67
CA LEU A 344 -2.52 -37.08 20.54
C LEU A 344 -3.21 -37.33 19.19
N LYS A 345 -3.91 -38.45 19.03
CA LYS A 345 -4.68 -38.78 17.82
C LYS A 345 -5.81 -37.77 17.59
N LEU A 346 -6.57 -37.44 18.64
CA LEU A 346 -7.62 -36.42 18.58
C LEU A 346 -7.03 -35.04 18.26
N PHE A 347 -5.92 -34.67 18.90
CA PHE A 347 -5.19 -33.43 18.62
C PHE A 347 -4.82 -33.33 17.14
N ASN A 348 -4.19 -34.38 16.59
CA ASN A 348 -3.74 -34.40 15.20
C ASN A 348 -4.90 -34.22 14.20
N ASN A 349 -6.08 -34.77 14.50
CA ASN A 349 -7.27 -34.61 13.67
C ASN A 349 -7.82 -33.18 13.76
N HIS A 350 -8.07 -32.68 14.97
CA HIS A 350 -8.61 -31.33 15.17
C HIS A 350 -7.67 -30.23 14.66
N PHE A 351 -6.35 -30.37 14.87
CA PHE A 351 -5.36 -29.43 14.37
C PHE A 351 -5.36 -29.38 12.84
N LYS A 352 -5.37 -30.53 12.17
CA LYS A 352 -5.42 -30.62 10.70
C LYS A 352 -6.69 -29.96 10.15
N ASP A 353 -7.84 -30.26 10.74
CA ASP A 353 -9.12 -29.71 10.30
C ASP A 353 -9.17 -28.19 10.49
N LEU A 354 -8.69 -27.70 11.64
CA LEU A 354 -8.61 -26.28 11.96
C LEU A 354 -7.72 -25.52 10.95
N CYS A 355 -6.51 -26.02 10.69
CA CYS A 355 -5.59 -25.41 9.72
C CYS A 355 -6.17 -25.46 8.30
N SER A 356 -6.84 -26.55 7.91
CA SER A 356 -7.48 -26.67 6.61
C SER A 356 -8.62 -25.66 6.41
N ILE A 357 -9.38 -25.35 7.46
CA ILE A 357 -10.46 -24.36 7.41
C ILE A 357 -9.86 -22.94 7.37
N GLN A 358 -8.92 -22.65 8.26
CA GLN A 358 -8.43 -21.29 8.48
C GLN A 358 -7.37 -20.83 7.45
N SER A 359 -6.70 -21.76 6.77
CA SER A 359 -5.89 -21.45 5.57
C SER A 359 -6.71 -20.83 4.44
N ARG A 360 -8.04 -21.01 4.43
CA ARG A 360 -8.98 -20.39 3.47
C ARG A 360 -9.45 -19.00 3.89
N TRP A 361 -8.96 -18.51 5.02
CA TRP A 361 -9.24 -17.16 5.48
C TRP A 361 -8.07 -16.27 5.03
N ALA A 362 -8.30 -14.97 4.95
CA ALA A 362 -7.27 -13.99 4.61
C ALA A 362 -7.22 -12.99 5.76
N ALA A 363 -6.07 -12.44 6.11
CA ALA A 363 -6.02 -11.20 6.89
C ALA A 363 -6.06 -10.01 5.92
N PHE A 364 -6.78 -8.95 6.26
CA PHE A 364 -6.80 -7.73 5.43
C PHE A 364 -5.44 -7.01 5.43
N ASP A 365 -4.75 -7.08 6.56
CA ASP A 365 -3.51 -6.37 6.83
C ASP A 365 -2.45 -7.33 7.36
N MET A 366 -1.21 -7.19 6.88
CA MET A 366 -0.12 -8.11 7.24
C MET A 366 0.30 -7.97 8.70
N GLN A 367 0.24 -6.77 9.29
CA GLN A 367 0.56 -6.61 10.72
C GLN A 367 -0.48 -7.31 11.61
N LEU A 368 -1.76 -7.23 11.25
CA LEU A 368 -2.81 -8.00 11.94
C LEU A 368 -2.54 -9.51 11.80
N ARG A 369 -2.13 -9.97 10.62
CA ARG A 369 -1.78 -11.37 10.40
C ARG A 369 -0.67 -11.81 11.33
N GLU A 370 0.46 -11.10 11.32
CA GLU A 370 1.62 -11.38 12.17
C GLU A 370 1.23 -11.40 13.64
N GLN A 371 0.42 -10.44 14.09
CA GLN A 371 -0.08 -10.41 15.46
C GLN A 371 -0.89 -11.67 15.82
N ILE A 372 -1.76 -12.15 14.93
CA ILE A 372 -2.53 -13.38 15.13
C ILE A 372 -1.59 -14.58 15.18
N ILE A 373 -0.68 -14.73 14.21
CA ILE A 373 0.29 -15.82 14.11
C ILE A 373 1.14 -15.91 15.38
N MET A 374 1.81 -14.82 15.76
CA MET A 374 2.62 -14.76 16.97
C MET A 374 1.81 -15.16 18.22
N SER A 375 0.54 -14.75 18.29
CA SER A 375 -0.31 -15.09 19.44
C SER A 375 -0.68 -16.58 19.48
N LEU A 376 -0.86 -17.23 18.33
CA LEU A 376 -1.12 -18.67 18.23
C LEU A 376 0.11 -19.51 18.56
N GLU A 377 1.28 -19.10 18.07
CA GLU A 377 2.54 -19.78 18.36
C GLU A 377 2.87 -19.74 19.85
N ASN A 378 2.69 -18.59 20.49
CA ASN A 378 2.94 -18.38 21.92
C ASN A 378 2.07 -19.25 22.84
N ILE A 379 0.90 -19.71 22.39
CA ILE A 379 0.03 -20.59 23.18
C ILE A 379 0.20 -22.06 22.80
N LEU A 380 0.38 -22.36 21.51
CA LEU A 380 0.38 -23.73 21.01
C LEU A 380 1.73 -24.41 21.14
N LEU A 381 2.83 -23.74 20.77
CA LEU A 381 4.15 -24.37 20.79
C LEU A 381 4.56 -24.82 22.21
N PRO A 382 4.40 -24.00 23.27
CA PRO A 382 4.74 -24.45 24.62
C PRO A 382 3.86 -25.61 25.10
N ALA A 383 2.55 -25.56 24.81
CA ALA A 383 1.62 -26.63 25.18
C ALA A 383 1.97 -27.95 24.48
N TYR A 384 2.23 -27.88 23.17
CA TYR A 384 2.60 -29.05 22.37
C TYR A 384 3.95 -29.62 22.79
N GLY A 385 4.97 -28.77 22.96
CA GLY A 385 6.30 -29.17 23.39
C GLY A 385 6.29 -29.87 24.76
N ASN A 386 5.52 -29.35 25.72
CA ASN A 386 5.36 -29.97 27.04
C ASN A 386 4.66 -31.34 26.96
N PHE A 387 3.57 -31.43 26.18
CA PHE A 387 2.84 -32.68 25.99
C PHE A 387 3.73 -33.75 25.34
N ILE A 388 4.43 -33.40 24.26
CA ILE A 388 5.34 -34.31 23.54
C ILE A 388 6.52 -34.72 24.42
N GLY A 389 7.12 -33.80 25.18
CA GLY A 389 8.21 -34.14 26.10
C GLY A 389 7.80 -35.18 27.14
N ARG A 390 6.57 -35.06 27.70
CA ARG A 390 6.03 -36.06 28.64
C ARG A 390 5.67 -37.37 27.95
N PHE A 391 5.10 -37.30 26.75
CA PHE A 391 4.76 -38.46 25.94
C PHE A 391 6.00 -39.31 25.61
N GLN A 392 7.09 -38.64 25.23
CA GLN A 392 8.40 -39.26 24.99
C GLN A 392 9.00 -39.87 26.27
N ASN A 393 8.79 -39.24 27.44
CA ASN A 393 9.25 -39.80 28.72
C ASN A 393 8.53 -41.12 29.08
N ILE A 394 7.23 -41.24 28.74
CA ILE A 394 6.43 -42.44 29.06
C ILE A 394 6.68 -43.59 28.07
N LEU A 395 6.74 -43.29 26.77
CA LEU A 395 6.84 -44.33 25.71
C LEU A 395 8.27 -44.57 25.20
N GLY A 396 9.23 -43.72 25.58
CA GLY A 396 10.59 -43.76 25.05
C GLY A 396 10.62 -43.69 23.53
N LYS A 397 11.38 -44.58 22.88
CA LYS A 397 11.51 -44.63 21.41
C LYS A 397 10.20 -44.98 20.69
N HIS A 398 9.26 -45.67 21.34
CA HIS A 398 7.97 -46.01 20.72
C HIS A 398 7.08 -44.77 20.50
N SER A 399 7.37 -43.64 21.16
CA SER A 399 6.64 -42.39 20.94
C SER A 399 6.69 -41.91 19.48
N TYR A 400 7.83 -42.08 18.80
CA TYR A 400 8.03 -41.59 17.43
C TYR A 400 7.09 -42.24 16.41
N GLU A 401 6.55 -43.43 16.69
CA GLU A 401 5.56 -44.10 15.83
C GLU A 401 4.20 -43.39 15.83
N TYR A 402 3.90 -42.59 16.87
CA TYR A 402 2.62 -41.91 17.05
C TYR A 402 2.70 -40.39 16.77
N ILE A 403 3.89 -39.80 16.85
CA ILE A 403 4.08 -38.36 16.64
C ILE A 403 4.03 -38.04 15.15
N LYS A 404 2.91 -37.45 14.72
CA LYS A 404 2.69 -37.06 13.32
C LYS A 404 3.34 -35.73 12.94
N TYR A 405 3.46 -34.80 13.89
CA TYR A 405 3.97 -33.45 13.65
C TYR A 405 5.15 -33.18 14.57
N GLY A 406 6.29 -32.77 14.02
CA GLY A 406 7.36 -32.15 14.79
C GLY A 406 7.01 -30.71 15.18
N MET A 407 7.80 -30.12 16.09
CA MET A 407 7.64 -28.71 16.47
C MET A 407 7.69 -27.77 15.26
N PHE A 408 8.57 -28.03 14.31
CA PHE A 408 8.68 -27.26 13.06
C PHE A 408 7.46 -27.43 12.15
N ASP A 409 6.87 -28.63 12.10
CA ASP A 409 5.66 -28.85 11.29
C ASP A 409 4.46 -28.07 11.85
N ILE A 410 4.30 -28.03 13.17
CA ILE A 410 3.25 -27.23 13.84
C ILE A 410 3.45 -25.74 13.52
N GLN A 411 4.68 -25.25 13.67
CA GLN A 411 5.05 -23.86 13.41
C GLN A 411 4.80 -23.47 11.95
N ASP A 412 5.21 -24.31 11.00
CA ASP A 412 5.03 -24.09 9.57
C ASP A 412 3.54 -24.02 9.18
N GLN A 413 2.73 -24.94 9.69
CA GLN A 413 1.28 -24.95 9.45
C GLN A 413 0.59 -23.69 9.97
N ILE A 414 0.98 -23.19 11.14
CA ILE A 414 0.48 -21.91 11.68
C ILE A 414 0.93 -20.76 10.76
N ASN A 415 2.20 -20.74 10.36
CA ASN A 415 2.76 -19.70 9.48
C ASN A 415 2.17 -19.67 8.07
N HIS A 416 1.44 -20.70 7.65
CA HIS A 416 0.71 -20.71 6.38
C HIS A 416 -0.77 -20.25 6.50
N LEU A 417 -1.24 -19.94 7.70
CA LEU A 417 -2.60 -19.44 7.90
C LEU A 417 -2.75 -18.00 7.39
N PHE A 418 -3.98 -17.66 7.00
CA PHE A 418 -4.42 -16.31 6.64
C PHE A 418 -3.73 -15.68 5.42
N LEU A 419 -3.06 -16.49 4.59
CA LEU A 419 -2.34 -16.05 3.39
C LEU A 419 -3.18 -16.02 2.11
N GLU A 420 -4.35 -16.69 2.06
CA GLU A 420 -5.14 -16.73 0.83
C GLU A 420 -5.46 -15.30 0.37
N THR A 421 -4.87 -14.87 -0.75
CA THR A 421 -5.11 -13.56 -1.37
C THR A 421 -6.48 -13.48 -2.04
N LYS A 422 -7.32 -14.50 -1.89
CA LYS A 422 -8.72 -14.44 -2.30
C LYS A 422 -9.37 -13.25 -1.60
N PRO A 423 -10.15 -12.45 -2.33
CA PRO A 423 -10.46 -11.11 -1.90
C PRO A 423 -11.50 -11.18 -0.79
N MET A 424 -11.03 -11.40 0.44
CA MET A 424 -11.77 -10.99 1.62
C MET A 424 -12.04 -9.49 1.51
N SER A 425 -11.18 -8.74 0.81
CA SER A 425 -11.50 -7.44 0.22
C SER A 425 -12.84 -7.48 -0.51
N GLN A 426 -13.05 -8.25 -1.59
CA GLN A 426 -14.33 -8.31 -2.31
C GLN A 426 -15.51 -8.81 -1.47
N ARG A 427 -15.35 -9.68 -0.46
CA ARG A 427 -16.48 -10.05 0.43
C ARG A 427 -16.79 -8.98 1.47
N LEU A 428 -15.79 -8.40 2.13
CA LEU A 428 -15.97 -7.23 3.01
C LEU A 428 -16.45 -6.02 2.20
N LEU A 429 -16.03 -5.87 0.94
CA LEU A 429 -16.42 -4.80 0.03
C LEU A 429 -17.76 -5.08 -0.64
N LYS A 430 -18.15 -6.34 -0.91
CA LYS A 430 -19.53 -6.72 -1.26
C LYS A 430 -20.45 -6.55 -0.07
N PHE A 431 -19.98 -6.87 1.13
CA PHE A 431 -20.73 -6.71 2.36
C PHE A 431 -20.93 -5.23 2.68
N VAL A 432 -19.85 -4.44 2.69
CA VAL A 432 -19.91 -2.97 2.75
C VAL A 432 -20.79 -2.47 1.62
N SER A 433 -20.61 -2.88 0.36
CA SER A 433 -21.47 -2.50 -0.77
C SER A 433 -22.94 -2.89 -0.58
N GLN A 434 -23.29 -4.08 -0.11
CA GLN A 434 -24.66 -4.55 0.16
C GLN A 434 -25.30 -3.77 1.29
N VAL A 435 -24.55 -3.56 2.37
CA VAL A 435 -24.92 -2.69 3.49
C VAL A 435 -25.12 -1.24 3.03
N CYS A 436 -24.34 -0.81 2.04
CA CYS A 436 -24.42 0.52 1.44
C CYS A 436 -25.54 0.63 0.38
N SER A 437 -25.96 -0.49 -0.21
CA SER A 437 -26.91 -0.59 -1.33
C SER A 437 -28.31 -1.03 -0.92
N SER A 438 -28.52 -1.49 0.32
CA SER A 438 -29.86 -1.72 0.88
C SER A 438 -30.56 -0.38 1.14
N LYS A 439 -30.94 0.30 0.06
CA LYS A 439 -31.92 1.38 0.04
C LYS A 439 -33.32 0.77 0.12
N ASN A 440 -34.17 1.38 0.94
CA ASN A 440 -35.62 1.41 0.78
C ASN A 440 -36.37 0.08 0.84
N THR A 441 -36.67 -0.36 2.06
CA THR A 441 -38.01 -0.90 2.38
C THR A 441 -38.37 -0.37 3.77
N TYR A 442 -39.62 0.04 3.94
CA TYR A 442 -40.24 0.66 5.14
C TYR A 442 -40.10 2.19 5.26
N VAL A 443 -41.15 2.85 4.75
CA VAL A 443 -41.82 4.12 5.15
C VAL A 443 -40.96 5.26 5.68
#